data_AF-A0A954Y6K8-F1
#
_entry.id   AF-A0A954Y6K8-F1
#
_cell.length_a   1.000
_cell.length_b   1.000
_cell.length_c   1.000
_cell.angle_alpha   90.00
_cell.angle_beta   90.00
_cell.angle_gamma   90.00
#
_symmetry.space_group_name_H-M   'P 1'
#
loop_
_entity.id
_entity.type
_entity.pdbx_description
1 polymer ?
#
loop_
_entity_poly.entity_id
_entity_poly.type
_entity_poly.pdbx_seq_one_letter_code
_entity_poly.pdbx_strand_id
1 'polypeptide(L)'
;MSQLINVPLESYLLAQRSAPVECMICGFENSSTAERCCRCSSPTAFSRDTADKKVKPHLLAVVGAPGAGKTVYLGMLMDMLVRRVGGIRATVCGPYSIGLQQATTTALTSGYYPDRTPADPSSWHWVHCRLECGRTRKTTELVLADVSGDAWQQEADRPGTHPALGPLLANCSGLMVLADSQRLHGGDHSDDFIAMKLLSQLSEEKPAKRKRNRKANPKPLALVFTKSDHRHGCIEDPESFAESHAPALLSDCQARFPNLRTFGATVVGASAMRCIHGHRRESPLRVEPQGIIEPLGWLLTQM
;
A
#
# COMPACT_ATOMS: atom_id res chain seq x y z
N MET A 1 -52.87 -34.07 -19.80
CA MET A 1 -52.31 -33.31 -18.66
C MET A 1 -50.95 -32.78 -19.09
N SER A 2 -50.90 -31.56 -19.59
CA SER A 2 -49.70 -30.89 -20.07
C SER A 2 -48.96 -30.29 -18.87
N GLN A 3 -47.77 -30.82 -18.56
CA GLN A 3 -46.88 -30.23 -17.56
C GLN A 3 -46.41 -28.86 -18.06
N LEU A 4 -46.83 -27.80 -17.38
CA LEU A 4 -46.29 -26.46 -17.56
C LEU A 4 -44.85 -26.46 -17.04
N ILE A 5 -43.89 -26.47 -17.97
CA ILE A 5 -42.47 -26.29 -17.68
C ILE A 5 -42.30 -24.84 -17.21
N ASN A 6 -42.05 -24.69 -15.91
CA ASN A 6 -41.74 -23.40 -15.28
C ASN A 6 -40.29 -23.04 -15.67
N VAL A 7 -40.10 -22.51 -16.88
CA VAL A 7 -38.79 -21.98 -17.30
C VAL A 7 -38.57 -20.69 -16.51
N PRO A 8 -37.53 -20.59 -15.67
CA PRO A 8 -37.23 -19.35 -14.98
C PRO A 8 -36.99 -18.25 -16.03
N LEU A 9 -37.76 -17.17 -15.94
CA LEU A 9 -37.65 -16.01 -16.82
C LEU A 9 -36.21 -15.52 -16.87
N GLU A 10 -35.59 -15.53 -18.04
CA GLU A 10 -34.21 -15.04 -18.27
C GLU A 10 -34.01 -13.60 -17.78
N SER A 11 -35.08 -12.80 -17.71
CA SER A 11 -35.08 -11.46 -17.13
C SER A 11 -34.71 -11.44 -15.65
N TYR A 12 -35.02 -12.49 -14.88
CA TYR A 12 -34.64 -12.61 -13.47
C TYR A 12 -33.15 -12.92 -13.29
N LEU A 13 -32.57 -13.72 -14.20
CA LEU A 13 -31.12 -14.00 -14.21
C LEU A 13 -30.31 -12.78 -14.67
N LEU A 14 -30.86 -11.98 -15.59
CA LEU A 14 -30.28 -10.68 -15.98
C LEU A 14 -30.37 -9.66 -14.82
N ALA A 15 -31.48 -9.64 -14.08
CA ALA A 15 -31.66 -8.77 -12.91
C ALA A 15 -30.77 -9.18 -11.71
N GLN A 16 -30.53 -10.48 -11.48
CA GLN A 16 -29.58 -10.92 -10.47
C GLN A 16 -28.14 -10.57 -10.84
N ARG A 17 -27.82 -10.51 -12.14
CA ARG A 17 -26.53 -10.00 -12.62
C ARG A 17 -26.43 -8.47 -12.60
N SER A 18 -27.48 -7.72 -12.32
CA SER A 18 -27.48 -6.25 -12.38
C SER A 18 -27.38 -5.55 -11.01
N ALA A 19 -27.19 -6.28 -9.91
CA ALA A 19 -27.03 -5.65 -8.60
C ALA A 19 -25.76 -4.76 -8.62
N PRO A 20 -25.87 -3.47 -8.29
CA PRO A 20 -24.73 -2.57 -8.29
C PRO A 20 -23.70 -3.02 -7.24
N VAL A 21 -22.42 -2.82 -7.56
CA VAL A 21 -21.30 -3.15 -6.68
C VAL A 21 -20.70 -1.86 -6.13
N GLU A 22 -20.75 -1.69 -4.82
CA GLU A 22 -20.16 -0.54 -4.15
C GLU A 22 -18.63 -0.63 -4.14
N CYS A 23 -17.94 0.45 -4.55
CA CYS A 23 -16.49 0.52 -4.54
C CYS A 23 -15.94 0.46 -3.10
N MET A 24 -15.07 -0.49 -2.80
CA MET A 24 -14.46 -0.65 -1.48
C MET A 24 -13.62 0.57 -1.05
N ILE A 25 -13.08 1.31 -2.01
CA ILE A 25 -12.21 2.46 -1.76
C ILE A 25 -13.04 3.72 -1.52
N CYS A 26 -13.89 4.10 -2.47
CA CYS A 26 -14.60 5.38 -2.45
C CYS A 26 -16.12 5.31 -2.20
N GLY A 27 -16.69 4.10 -2.06
CA GLY A 27 -18.12 3.91 -1.83
C GLY A 27 -19.02 4.17 -3.05
N PHE A 28 -18.46 4.45 -4.23
CA PHE A 28 -19.26 4.70 -5.43
C PHE A 28 -19.91 3.41 -5.95
N GLU A 29 -21.20 3.44 -6.27
CA GLU A 29 -21.91 2.32 -6.88
C GLU A 29 -21.49 2.14 -8.34
N ASN A 30 -21.06 0.94 -8.71
CA ASN A 30 -20.66 0.60 -10.07
C ASN A 30 -21.60 -0.45 -10.65
N SER A 31 -21.64 -0.52 -11.98
CA SER A 31 -22.21 -1.69 -12.66
C SER A 31 -21.49 -2.96 -12.19
N SER A 32 -22.24 -4.05 -12.01
CA SER A 32 -21.69 -5.38 -11.70
C SER A 32 -20.67 -5.88 -12.73
N THR A 33 -20.76 -5.41 -13.97
CA THR A 33 -19.88 -5.74 -15.08
C THR A 33 -18.67 -4.83 -15.20
N ALA A 34 -18.63 -3.70 -14.47
CA ALA A 34 -17.49 -2.80 -14.51
C ALA A 34 -16.24 -3.52 -13.99
N GLU A 35 -15.10 -3.36 -14.67
CA GLU A 35 -13.81 -3.90 -14.20
C GLU A 35 -13.12 -2.96 -13.19
N ARG A 36 -13.42 -1.67 -13.29
CA ARG A 36 -12.87 -0.60 -12.47
C ARG A 36 -13.97 0.35 -12.02
N CYS A 37 -13.74 0.99 -10.89
CA CYS A 37 -14.65 1.99 -10.37
C CYS A 37 -14.64 3.21 -11.28
N CYS A 38 -15.80 3.65 -11.76
CA CYS A 38 -15.94 4.79 -12.66
C CYS A 38 -15.47 6.11 -12.03
N ARG A 39 -15.38 6.18 -10.70
CA ARG A 39 -14.98 7.39 -9.96
C ARG A 39 -13.49 7.44 -9.62
N CYS A 40 -12.92 6.31 -9.18
CA CYS A 40 -11.57 6.29 -8.60
C CYS A 40 -10.62 5.30 -9.28
N SER A 41 -11.07 4.62 -10.34
CA SER A 41 -10.31 3.66 -11.13
C SER A 41 -9.79 2.41 -10.39
N SER A 42 -10.15 2.23 -9.11
CA SER A 42 -9.82 1.02 -8.37
C SER A 42 -10.51 -0.21 -8.98
N PRO A 43 -9.85 -1.37 -9.06
CA PRO A 43 -10.47 -2.61 -9.52
C PRO A 43 -11.73 -2.96 -8.70
N THR A 44 -12.86 -3.19 -9.38
CA THR A 44 -14.12 -3.62 -8.75
C THR A 44 -14.08 -5.08 -8.33
N ALA A 45 -13.10 -5.85 -8.81
CA ALA A 45 -12.85 -7.22 -8.40
C ALA A 45 -12.75 -7.32 -6.86
N PHE A 46 -12.13 -6.35 -6.19
CA PHE A 46 -12.03 -6.34 -4.73
C PHE A 46 -13.39 -6.17 -4.06
N SER A 47 -14.21 -5.25 -4.58
CA SER A 47 -15.57 -5.06 -4.08
C SER A 47 -16.42 -6.31 -4.27
N ARG A 48 -16.32 -6.98 -5.41
CA ARG A 48 -17.05 -8.24 -5.67
C ARG A 48 -16.60 -9.35 -4.73
N ASP A 49 -15.28 -9.55 -4.59
CA ASP A 49 -14.71 -10.57 -3.70
C ASP A 49 -15.12 -10.39 -2.23
N THR A 50 -15.51 -9.17 -1.84
CA THR A 50 -15.88 -8.84 -0.45
C THR A 50 -17.36 -8.70 -0.22
N ALA A 51 -18.15 -8.41 -1.26
CA ALA A 51 -19.61 -8.38 -1.17
C ALA A 51 -20.18 -9.72 -0.68
N ASP A 52 -19.57 -10.83 -1.13
CA ASP A 52 -19.98 -12.18 -0.74
C ASP A 52 -19.45 -12.62 0.63
N LYS A 53 -18.47 -11.90 1.20
CA LYS A 53 -17.79 -12.27 2.44
C LYS A 53 -18.29 -11.48 3.63
N LYS A 54 -18.45 -12.17 4.75
CA LYS A 54 -18.77 -11.52 6.05
C LYS A 54 -17.62 -10.71 6.64
N VAL A 55 -16.39 -10.90 6.15
CA VAL A 55 -15.19 -10.28 6.70
C VAL A 55 -14.71 -9.20 5.73
N LYS A 56 -14.67 -7.95 6.20
CA LYS A 56 -14.12 -6.83 5.44
C LYS A 56 -12.59 -6.94 5.43
N PRO A 57 -11.91 -6.83 4.28
CA PRO A 57 -10.46 -6.83 4.23
C PRO A 57 -9.91 -5.57 4.89
N HIS A 58 -8.70 -5.70 5.41
CA HIS A 58 -7.95 -4.56 5.89
C HIS A 58 -7.36 -3.81 4.69
N LEU A 59 -7.57 -2.50 4.66
CA LEU A 59 -6.93 -1.61 3.71
C LEU A 59 -5.64 -1.09 4.32
N LEU A 60 -4.49 -1.28 3.66
CA LEU A 60 -3.23 -0.67 4.06
C LEU A 60 -2.84 0.40 3.06
N ALA A 61 -2.73 1.63 3.54
CA ALA A 61 -2.25 2.74 2.73
C ALA A 61 -0.71 2.77 2.80
N VAL A 62 -0.07 2.88 1.64
CA VAL A 62 1.38 3.02 1.52
C VAL A 62 1.68 4.38 0.90
N VAL A 63 2.29 5.24 1.71
CA VAL A 63 2.55 6.65 1.38
C VAL A 63 4.04 6.86 1.31
N GLY A 64 4.48 7.72 0.40
CA GLY A 64 5.88 8.10 0.29
C GLY A 64 6.12 8.95 -0.94
N ALA A 65 7.13 9.80 -0.87
CA ALA A 65 7.49 10.71 -1.94
C ALA A 65 7.88 9.99 -3.25
N PRO A 66 7.95 10.69 -4.40
CA PRO A 66 8.58 10.17 -5.60
C PRO A 66 10.00 9.68 -5.30
N GLY A 67 10.36 8.48 -5.75
CA GLY A 67 11.70 7.92 -5.53
C GLY A 67 11.96 7.26 -4.16
N ALA A 68 11.02 7.32 -3.21
CA ALA A 68 11.12 6.68 -1.90
C ALA A 68 11.08 5.13 -1.90
N GLY A 69 11.21 4.49 -3.08
CA GLY A 69 11.31 3.03 -3.18
C GLY A 69 10.01 2.23 -3.01
N LYS A 70 8.82 2.86 -3.00
CA LYS A 70 7.51 2.20 -2.81
C LYS A 70 7.31 0.94 -3.66
N THR A 71 7.46 1.06 -4.98
CA THR A 71 7.24 -0.04 -5.93
C THR A 71 8.20 -1.21 -5.68
N VAL A 72 9.49 -0.90 -5.46
CA VAL A 72 10.54 -1.89 -5.20
C VAL A 72 10.29 -2.59 -3.86
N TYR A 73 9.97 -1.82 -2.82
CA TYR A 73 9.65 -2.32 -1.49
C TYR A 73 8.43 -3.25 -1.51
N LEU A 74 7.32 -2.81 -2.12
CA LEU A 74 6.09 -3.59 -2.18
C LEU A 74 6.22 -4.83 -3.06
N GLY A 75 6.91 -4.74 -4.20
CA GLY A 75 7.18 -5.90 -5.05
C GLY A 75 8.03 -6.94 -4.34
N MET A 76 9.05 -6.51 -3.60
CA MET A 76 9.89 -7.41 -2.80
C MET A 76 9.13 -7.99 -1.59
N LEU A 77 8.32 -7.18 -0.91
CA LEU A 77 7.42 -7.63 0.15
C LEU A 77 6.52 -8.76 -0.35
N MET A 78 5.89 -8.59 -1.51
CA MET A 78 5.03 -9.63 -2.09
C MET A 78 5.80 -10.89 -2.46
N ASP A 79 7.01 -10.77 -3.03
CA ASP A 79 7.85 -11.95 -3.33
C ASP A 79 8.20 -12.74 -2.06
N MET A 80 8.62 -12.04 -1.01
CA MET A 80 8.98 -12.65 0.28
C MET A 80 7.77 -13.30 0.96
N LEU A 81 6.60 -12.67 0.93
CA LEU A 81 5.37 -13.21 1.52
C LEU A 81 4.87 -14.46 0.80
N VAL A 82 4.95 -14.50 -0.54
CA VAL A 82 4.60 -15.70 -1.33
C VAL A 82 5.55 -16.86 -1.02
N ARG A 83 6.83 -16.57 -0.77
CA ARG A 83 7.86 -17.54 -0.35
C ARG A 83 7.81 -17.92 1.14
N ARG A 84 6.86 -17.38 1.91
CA ARG A 84 6.67 -17.63 3.36
C ARG A 84 7.81 -17.14 4.26
N VAL A 85 8.48 -16.04 3.88
CA VAL A 85 9.54 -15.46 4.70
C VAL A 85 8.95 -14.77 5.94
N GLY A 86 9.65 -14.84 7.07
CA GLY A 86 9.22 -14.20 8.33
C GLY A 86 8.00 -14.85 8.98
N GLY A 87 7.62 -16.07 8.56
CA GLY A 87 6.47 -16.78 9.10
C GLY A 87 5.11 -16.19 8.67
N ILE A 88 5.09 -15.31 7.67
CA ILE A 88 3.86 -14.80 7.06
C ILE A 88 3.77 -15.39 5.66
N ARG A 89 2.64 -16.01 5.34
CA ARG A 89 2.34 -16.53 4.01
C ARG A 89 1.25 -15.70 3.36
N ALA A 90 1.51 -15.19 2.17
CA ALA A 90 0.49 -14.59 1.32
C ALA A 90 -0.03 -15.60 0.29
N THR A 91 -1.36 -15.62 0.12
CA THR A 91 -2.03 -16.22 -1.03
C THR A 91 -2.70 -15.10 -1.82
N VAL A 92 -2.33 -14.94 -3.07
CA VAL A 92 -2.81 -13.86 -3.92
C VAL A 92 -4.27 -14.11 -4.34
N CYS A 93 -5.12 -13.07 -4.19
CA CYS A 93 -6.54 -13.11 -4.53
C CYS A 93 -6.77 -12.35 -5.85
N GLY A 94 -6.61 -13.04 -6.98
CA GLY A 94 -6.93 -12.50 -8.31
C GLY A 94 -5.74 -11.98 -9.13
N PRO A 95 -5.99 -11.66 -10.41
CA PRO A 95 -4.94 -11.39 -11.39
C PRO A 95 -4.18 -10.07 -11.19
N TYR A 96 -4.85 -9.03 -10.68
CA TYR A 96 -4.25 -7.68 -10.52
C TYR A 96 -3.06 -7.66 -9.54
N SER A 97 -3.06 -8.59 -8.61
CA SER A 97 -2.12 -8.66 -7.49
C SER A 97 -0.76 -9.27 -7.86
N ILE A 98 -0.64 -9.92 -9.03
CA ILE A 98 0.58 -10.62 -9.45
C ILE A 98 1.54 -9.66 -10.19
N GLY A 99 1.00 -8.64 -10.87
CA GLY A 99 1.78 -7.76 -11.75
C GLY A 99 2.93 -7.04 -11.04
N LEU A 100 2.68 -6.51 -9.83
CA LEU A 100 3.70 -5.79 -9.05
C LEU A 100 4.90 -6.67 -8.69
N GLN A 101 4.65 -7.90 -8.21
CA GLN A 101 5.70 -8.84 -7.86
C GLN A 101 6.51 -9.25 -9.10
N GLN A 102 5.82 -9.61 -10.20
CA GLN A 102 6.49 -10.04 -11.43
C GLN A 102 7.33 -8.93 -12.05
N ALA A 103 6.78 -7.71 -12.17
CA ALA A 103 7.51 -6.57 -12.72
C ALA A 103 8.76 -6.24 -11.89
N THR A 104 8.62 -6.24 -10.56
CA THR A 104 9.73 -5.92 -9.66
C THR A 104 10.82 -7.00 -9.69
N THR A 105 10.45 -8.27 -9.55
CA THR A 105 11.43 -9.37 -9.55
C THR A 105 12.11 -9.51 -10.91
N THR A 106 11.39 -9.34 -12.02
CA THR A 106 11.97 -9.36 -13.38
C THR A 106 12.95 -8.21 -13.59
N ALA A 107 12.59 -6.98 -13.17
CA ALA A 107 13.50 -5.84 -13.27
C ALA A 107 14.78 -6.05 -12.44
N LEU A 108 14.63 -6.42 -11.17
CA LEU A 108 15.76 -6.58 -10.25
C LEU A 108 16.70 -7.71 -10.67
N THR A 109 16.15 -8.84 -11.12
CA THR A 109 16.96 -9.97 -11.65
C THR A 109 17.68 -9.61 -12.95
N SER A 110 17.12 -8.69 -13.73
CA SER A 110 17.77 -8.13 -14.93
C SER A 110 18.81 -7.04 -14.60
N GLY A 111 19.02 -6.71 -13.33
CA GLY A 111 19.95 -5.67 -12.91
C GLY A 111 19.43 -4.25 -13.12
N TYR A 112 18.11 -4.06 -13.14
CA TYR A 112 17.46 -2.76 -13.27
C TYR A 112 16.44 -2.51 -12.14
N TYR A 113 16.19 -1.25 -11.84
CA TYR A 113 15.00 -0.88 -11.06
C TYR A 113 13.76 -0.89 -11.96
N PRO A 114 12.59 -1.31 -11.43
CA PRO A 114 11.33 -1.18 -12.15
C PRO A 114 11.08 0.29 -12.52
N ASP A 115 10.34 0.50 -13.60
CA ASP A 115 10.02 1.85 -14.04
C ASP A 115 9.11 2.56 -13.04
N ARG A 116 9.18 3.90 -13.05
CA ARG A 116 8.41 4.76 -12.16
C ARG A 116 6.91 4.53 -12.36
N THR A 117 6.19 4.22 -11.27
CA THR A 117 4.73 4.10 -11.30
C THR A 117 4.10 5.40 -11.83
N PRO A 118 3.31 5.35 -12.93
CA PRO A 118 2.68 6.53 -13.50
C PRO A 118 1.69 7.18 -12.53
N ALA A 119 1.53 8.50 -12.61
CA ALA A 119 0.57 9.24 -11.80
C ALA A 119 -0.89 8.86 -12.11
N ASP A 120 -1.16 8.33 -13.30
CA ASP A 120 -2.49 7.92 -13.73
C ASP A 120 -3.06 6.77 -12.86
N PRO A 121 -4.25 6.94 -12.25
CA PRO A 121 -4.87 5.92 -11.39
C PRO A 121 -5.14 4.58 -12.07
N SER A 122 -5.31 4.56 -13.39
CA SER A 122 -5.52 3.30 -14.10
C SER A 122 -4.25 2.43 -14.13
N SER A 123 -3.08 3.04 -14.00
CA SER A 123 -1.77 2.38 -14.03
C SER A 123 -1.26 1.93 -12.66
N TRP A 124 -1.97 2.22 -11.57
CA TRP A 124 -1.54 1.81 -10.24
C TRP A 124 -1.72 0.31 -10.03
N HIS A 125 -0.79 -0.31 -9.31
CA HIS A 125 -0.89 -1.72 -8.97
C HIS A 125 -1.65 -1.89 -7.67
N TRP A 126 -2.68 -2.74 -7.71
CA TRP A 126 -3.47 -3.07 -6.53
C TRP A 126 -3.23 -4.53 -6.17
N VAL A 127 -2.96 -4.78 -4.90
CA VAL A 127 -2.67 -6.11 -4.39
C VAL A 127 -3.73 -6.49 -3.38
N HIS A 128 -4.53 -7.49 -3.73
CA HIS A 128 -5.43 -8.19 -2.84
C HIS A 128 -4.84 -9.57 -2.52
N CYS A 129 -4.61 -9.83 -1.24
CA CYS A 129 -4.07 -11.10 -0.77
C CYS A 129 -4.67 -11.53 0.57
N ARG A 130 -4.57 -12.83 0.82
CA ARG A 130 -4.90 -13.47 2.08
C ARG A 130 -3.63 -13.82 2.81
N LEU A 131 -3.49 -13.34 4.03
CA LEU A 131 -2.33 -13.55 4.88
C LEU A 131 -2.62 -14.60 5.94
N GLU A 132 -1.71 -15.55 6.07
CA GLU A 132 -1.65 -16.52 7.16
C GLU A 132 -0.38 -16.21 7.97
N CYS A 133 -0.55 -15.82 9.24
CA CYS A 133 0.56 -15.53 10.13
C CYS A 133 0.86 -16.76 11.00
N GLY A 134 2.07 -17.31 10.98
CA GLY A 134 2.40 -18.52 11.76
C GLY A 134 2.15 -18.40 13.27
N ARG A 135 2.17 -17.17 13.81
CA ARG A 135 1.87 -16.87 15.22
C ARG A 135 0.37 -16.93 15.54
N THR A 136 -0.49 -16.61 14.59
CA THR A 136 -1.94 -16.55 14.78
C THR A 136 -2.61 -17.39 13.70
N ARG A 137 -3.38 -18.43 14.06
CA ARG A 137 -4.18 -19.20 13.08
C ARG A 137 -5.29 -18.38 12.40
N LYS A 138 -5.27 -17.05 12.55
CA LYS A 138 -6.21 -16.11 11.95
C LYS A 138 -5.73 -15.77 10.54
N THR A 139 -6.60 -16.04 9.59
CA THR A 139 -6.46 -15.61 8.22
C THR A 139 -6.92 -14.16 8.11
N THR A 140 -6.08 -13.29 7.57
CA THR A 140 -6.37 -11.85 7.40
C THR A 140 -6.41 -11.53 5.91
N GLU A 141 -7.51 -10.94 5.42
CA GLU A 141 -7.55 -10.42 4.05
C GLU A 141 -7.02 -8.99 4.04
N LEU A 142 -6.11 -8.70 3.11
CA LEU A 142 -5.39 -7.44 3.00
C LEU A 142 -5.48 -6.91 1.57
N VAL A 143 -5.72 -5.61 1.44
CA VAL A 143 -5.64 -4.87 0.19
C VAL A 143 -4.62 -3.74 0.34
N LEU A 144 -3.66 -3.69 -0.58
CA LEU A 144 -2.61 -2.67 -0.69
C LEU A 144 -2.68 -2.00 -2.07
N ALA A 145 -2.16 -0.78 -2.17
CA ALA A 145 -2.01 -0.08 -3.43
C ALA A 145 -0.58 0.46 -3.57
N ASP A 146 0.09 0.13 -4.68
CA ASP A 146 1.27 0.85 -5.15
C ASP A 146 0.82 2.09 -5.92
N VAL A 147 0.66 3.18 -5.18
CA VAL A 147 0.31 4.50 -5.71
C VAL A 147 1.58 5.25 -6.08
N SER A 148 1.56 5.98 -7.19
CA SER A 148 2.68 6.83 -7.59
C SER A 148 3.03 7.86 -6.52
N GLY A 149 4.32 8.11 -6.33
CA GLY A 149 4.76 9.22 -5.47
C GLY A 149 4.29 10.57 -5.99
N ASP A 150 4.14 10.72 -7.31
CA ASP A 150 3.65 11.97 -7.91
C ASP A 150 2.18 12.19 -7.63
N ALA A 151 1.39 11.12 -7.61
CA ALA A 151 -0.02 11.21 -7.24
C ALA A 151 -0.15 11.62 -5.77
N TRP A 152 0.69 11.09 -4.88
CA TRP A 152 0.75 11.53 -3.48
C TRP A 152 1.18 12.98 -3.33
N GLN A 153 2.19 13.44 -4.09
CA GLN A 153 2.61 14.84 -4.11
C GLN A 153 1.46 15.75 -4.56
N GLN A 154 0.82 15.42 -5.67
CA GLN A 154 -0.31 16.19 -6.22
C GLN A 154 -1.48 16.26 -5.24
N GLU A 155 -1.79 15.15 -4.56
CA GLU A 155 -2.83 15.09 -3.54
C GLU A 155 -2.47 15.87 -2.27
N ALA A 156 -1.20 15.87 -1.88
CA ALA A 156 -0.70 16.67 -0.77
C ALA A 156 -0.80 18.18 -1.05
N ASP A 157 -0.51 18.59 -2.29
CA ASP A 157 -0.58 20.00 -2.70
C ASP A 157 -2.00 20.46 -3.01
N ARG A 158 -2.83 19.57 -3.55
CA ARG A 158 -4.24 19.82 -3.88
C ARG A 158 -5.08 18.60 -3.50
N PRO A 159 -5.68 18.59 -2.29
CA PRO A 159 -6.57 17.52 -1.85
C PRO A 159 -7.73 17.31 -2.84
N GLY A 160 -8.08 16.05 -3.08
CA GLY A 160 -9.11 15.64 -4.03
C GLY A 160 -8.67 15.62 -5.49
N THR A 161 -7.37 15.78 -5.79
CA THR A 161 -6.83 15.63 -7.16
C THR A 161 -7.04 14.19 -7.64
N HIS A 162 -6.84 13.22 -6.75
CA HIS A 162 -7.05 11.80 -7.04
C HIS A 162 -8.20 11.25 -6.19
N PRO A 163 -9.38 10.98 -6.77
CA PRO A 163 -10.57 10.57 -6.02
C PRO A 163 -10.43 9.28 -5.21
N ALA A 164 -9.38 8.48 -5.45
CA ALA A 164 -9.06 7.28 -4.70
C ALA A 164 -8.34 7.57 -3.38
N LEU A 165 -7.51 8.61 -3.31
CA LEU A 165 -6.47 8.75 -2.28
C LEU A 165 -7.03 9.21 -0.93
N GLY A 166 -7.86 10.26 -0.92
CA GLY A 166 -8.58 10.67 0.29
C GLY A 166 -9.36 9.51 0.92
N PRO A 167 -10.29 8.85 0.19
CA PRO A 167 -11.00 7.70 0.71
C PRO A 167 -10.12 6.51 1.11
N LEU A 168 -9.02 6.25 0.39
CA LEU A 168 -8.06 5.20 0.77
C LEU A 168 -7.42 5.51 2.14
N LEU A 169 -6.98 6.74 2.35
CA LEU A 169 -6.44 7.21 3.63
C LEU A 169 -7.52 7.17 4.72
N ALA A 170 -8.72 7.70 4.46
CA ALA A 170 -9.85 7.70 5.37
C ALA A 170 -10.20 6.28 5.87
N ASN A 171 -10.23 5.32 4.94
CA ASN A 171 -10.71 3.95 5.18
C ASN A 171 -9.60 2.96 5.52
N CYS A 172 -8.32 3.33 5.45
CA CYS A 172 -7.24 2.43 5.80
C CYS A 172 -7.32 2.00 7.27
N SER A 173 -7.00 0.72 7.49
CA SER A 173 -6.90 0.11 8.81
C SER A 173 -5.51 0.32 9.43
N GLY A 174 -4.52 0.73 8.63
CA GLY A 174 -3.15 0.99 9.03
C GLY A 174 -2.42 1.77 7.95
N LEU A 175 -1.28 2.36 8.32
CA LEU A 175 -0.49 3.19 7.42
C LEU A 175 0.96 2.73 7.41
N MET A 176 1.56 2.72 6.23
CA MET A 176 2.99 2.54 6.03
C MET A 176 3.55 3.76 5.31
N VAL A 177 4.42 4.52 5.98
CA VAL A 177 5.05 5.72 5.42
C VAL A 177 6.49 5.36 5.05
N LEU A 178 6.84 5.46 3.77
CA LEU A 178 8.16 5.17 3.23
C LEU A 178 8.92 6.47 3.03
N ALA A 179 10.06 6.59 3.71
CA ALA A 179 10.97 7.72 3.59
C ALA A 179 12.32 7.26 3.05
N ASP A 180 12.97 8.07 2.22
CA ASP A 180 14.29 7.75 1.68
C ASP A 180 15.38 8.12 2.69
N SER A 181 16.02 7.13 3.30
CA SER A 181 17.05 7.36 4.32
C SER A 181 18.28 8.07 3.77
N GLN A 182 18.61 7.91 2.49
CA GLN A 182 19.77 8.57 1.89
C GLN A 182 19.52 10.07 1.74
N ARG A 183 18.32 10.46 1.29
CA ARG A 183 17.93 11.87 1.13
C ARG A 183 17.82 12.56 2.48
N LEU A 184 17.17 11.92 3.45
CA LEU A 184 17.08 12.40 4.83
C LEU A 184 18.45 12.66 5.46
N HIS A 185 19.37 11.70 5.33
CA HIS A 185 20.72 11.87 5.83
C HIS A 185 21.49 12.99 5.11
N GLY A 186 21.18 13.22 3.82
CA GLY A 186 21.71 14.35 3.06
C GLY A 186 21.12 15.72 3.42
N GLY A 187 20.18 15.78 4.37
CA GLY A 187 19.47 17.01 4.77
C GLY A 187 18.35 17.43 3.81
N ASP A 188 17.94 16.54 2.90
CA ASP A 188 16.81 16.79 2.01
C ASP A 188 15.51 16.32 2.67
N HIS A 189 14.76 17.30 3.18
CA HIS A 189 13.48 17.11 3.87
C HIS A 189 12.26 17.39 2.98
N SER A 190 12.44 17.58 1.66
CA SER A 190 11.31 17.85 0.76
C SER A 190 10.25 16.75 0.81
N ASP A 191 10.69 15.50 0.99
CA ASP A 191 9.84 14.32 1.08
C ASP A 191 9.05 14.26 2.41
N ASP A 192 9.61 14.75 3.50
CA ASP A 192 8.98 14.76 4.84
C ASP A 192 7.71 15.62 4.84
N PHE A 193 7.76 16.77 4.15
CA PHE A 193 6.62 17.67 4.04
C PHE A 193 5.44 17.03 3.32
N ILE A 194 5.69 16.16 2.33
CA ILE A 194 4.63 15.43 1.61
C ILE A 194 3.92 14.49 2.59
N ALA A 195 4.71 13.68 3.31
CA ALA A 195 4.16 12.75 4.29
C ALA A 195 3.35 13.51 5.36
N MET A 196 3.93 14.54 5.97
CA MET A 196 3.24 15.36 6.99
C MET A 196 1.93 15.99 6.48
N LYS A 197 1.91 16.54 5.25
CA LYS A 197 0.67 17.09 4.66
C LYS A 197 -0.41 16.02 4.54
N LEU A 198 -0.07 14.83 4.04
CA LEU A 198 -1.01 13.71 3.90
C LEU A 198 -1.48 13.17 5.26
N LEU A 199 -0.58 13.12 6.25
CA LEU A 199 -0.93 12.77 7.63
C LEU A 199 -1.85 13.80 8.28
N SER A 200 -1.72 15.08 7.91
CA SER A 200 -2.64 16.12 8.37
C SER A 200 -4.05 15.91 7.85
N GLN A 201 -4.21 15.60 6.55
CA GLN A 201 -5.50 15.30 5.94
C GLN A 201 -6.22 14.14 6.66
N LEU A 202 -5.49 13.07 7.01
CA LEU A 202 -6.01 11.94 7.80
C LEU A 202 -6.59 12.33 9.16
N SER A 203 -6.04 13.36 9.78
CA SER A 203 -6.48 13.82 11.11
C SER A 203 -7.75 14.67 11.06
N GLU A 204 -7.93 15.43 9.97
CA GLU A 204 -9.07 16.32 9.75
C GLU A 204 -10.34 15.55 9.38
N GLU A 205 -10.20 14.43 8.67
CA GLU A 205 -11.34 13.58 8.26
C GLU A 205 -11.98 12.78 9.40
N LYS A 206 -11.48 12.87 10.64
CA LYS A 206 -12.14 12.22 11.79
C LYS A 206 -13.52 12.84 12.00
N PRO A 207 -14.63 12.10 11.79
CA PRO A 207 -15.95 12.69 11.84
C PRO A 207 -16.28 13.14 13.26
N ALA A 208 -16.59 14.44 13.43
CA ALA A 208 -16.97 15.09 14.68
C ALA A 208 -18.21 14.49 15.40
N LYS A 209 -18.81 13.41 14.88
CA LYS A 209 -20.12 12.89 15.32
C LYS A 209 -20.19 11.37 15.53
N ARG A 210 -19.07 10.62 15.50
CA ARG A 210 -19.13 9.20 15.89
C ARG A 210 -19.33 9.08 17.40
N LYS A 211 -20.58 8.75 17.78
CA LYS A 211 -21.07 8.52 19.14
C LYS A 211 -19.99 7.92 20.06
N ARG A 212 -19.76 8.64 21.16
CA ARG A 212 -18.84 8.51 22.31
C ARG A 212 -18.50 7.12 22.88
N ASN A 213 -19.04 6.01 22.37
CA ASN A 213 -19.01 4.71 23.06
C ASN A 213 -18.19 3.59 22.41
N ARG A 214 -17.55 3.80 21.26
CA ARG A 214 -16.52 2.86 20.77
C ARG A 214 -15.17 3.53 20.79
N LYS A 215 -14.32 3.09 21.72
CA LYS A 215 -12.88 3.37 21.77
C LYS A 215 -12.28 2.87 20.45
N ALA A 216 -12.32 3.68 19.41
CA ALA A 216 -11.73 3.33 18.12
C ALA A 216 -10.24 3.12 18.37
N ASN A 217 -9.73 1.92 18.07
CA ASN A 217 -8.31 1.64 18.19
C ASN A 217 -7.58 2.63 17.26
N PRO A 218 -6.58 3.38 17.75
CA PRO A 218 -5.88 4.33 16.90
C PRO A 218 -5.22 3.57 15.74
N LYS A 219 -5.30 4.13 14.53
CA LYS A 219 -4.70 3.54 13.33
C LYS A 219 -3.18 3.37 13.58
N PRO A 220 -2.61 2.16 13.43
CA PRO A 220 -1.18 1.96 13.57
C PRO A 220 -0.44 2.54 12.35
N LEU A 221 0.73 3.14 12.60
CA LEU A 221 1.62 3.72 11.60
C LEU A 221 3.00 3.05 11.68
N ALA A 222 3.46 2.51 10.57
CA ALA A 222 4.85 2.07 10.40
C ALA A 222 5.62 3.11 9.59
N LEU A 223 6.62 3.74 10.20
CA LEU A 223 7.55 4.64 9.52
C LEU A 223 8.76 3.83 9.04
N VAL A 224 8.89 3.66 7.73
CA VAL A 224 9.88 2.78 7.11
C VAL A 224 10.91 3.63 6.36
N PHE A 225 12.13 3.63 6.86
CA PHE A 225 13.28 4.21 6.19
C PHE A 225 13.78 3.22 5.14
N THR A 226 13.67 3.58 3.87
CA THR A 226 14.11 2.77 2.74
C THR A 226 15.53 3.13 2.32
N LYS A 227 16.18 2.26 1.53
CA LYS A 227 17.58 2.44 1.05
C LYS A 227 18.60 2.52 2.19
N SER A 228 18.30 1.85 3.30
CA SER A 228 19.11 1.91 4.52
C SER A 228 20.47 1.21 4.42
N ASP A 229 20.74 0.48 3.33
CA ASP A 229 22.03 -0.17 3.04
C ASP A 229 23.20 0.81 2.98
N HIS A 230 22.94 2.08 2.65
CA HIS A 230 23.97 3.10 2.57
C HIS A 230 24.30 3.77 3.91
N ARG A 231 23.59 3.44 5.00
CA ARG A 231 23.71 4.13 6.30
C ARG A 231 23.82 3.14 7.45
N HIS A 232 25.02 3.02 7.98
CA HIS A 232 25.27 2.32 9.25
C HIS A 232 24.36 2.89 10.35
N GLY A 233 23.70 2.00 11.10
CA GLY A 233 22.78 2.37 12.18
C GLY A 233 21.31 2.52 11.79
N CYS A 234 20.95 2.81 10.52
CA CYS A 234 19.54 2.99 10.15
C CYS A 234 18.72 1.68 10.27
N ILE A 235 19.33 0.54 9.95
CA ILE A 235 18.70 -0.79 10.12
C ILE A 235 18.74 -1.25 11.58
N GLU A 236 19.83 -0.97 12.29
CA GLU A 236 20.07 -1.44 13.66
C GLU A 236 19.24 -0.65 14.69
N ASP A 237 19.16 0.67 14.52
CA ASP A 237 18.41 1.60 15.38
C ASP A 237 17.69 2.66 14.53
N PRO A 238 16.55 2.29 13.89
CA PRO A 238 15.79 3.21 13.06
C PRO A 238 15.14 4.35 13.86
N GLU A 239 14.97 4.20 15.18
CA GLU A 239 14.41 5.25 16.04
C GLU A 239 15.44 6.35 16.27
N SER A 240 16.67 6.00 16.69
CA SER A 240 17.75 6.98 16.80
C SER A 240 18.07 7.65 15.46
N PHE A 241 17.99 6.90 14.35
CA PHE A 241 18.12 7.48 13.02
C PHE A 241 17.06 8.55 12.73
N ALA A 242 15.79 8.25 13.06
CA ALA A 242 14.67 9.17 12.88
C ALA A 242 14.81 10.44 13.71
N GLU A 243 15.22 10.31 14.98
CA GLU A 243 15.46 11.45 15.87
C GLU A 243 16.55 12.38 15.33
N SER A 244 17.59 11.80 14.73
CA SER A 244 18.74 12.55 14.22
C SER A 244 18.47 13.20 12.85
N HIS A 245 17.77 12.50 11.94
CA HIS A 245 17.68 12.89 10.53
C HIS A 245 16.27 13.22 10.05
N ALA A 246 15.23 12.92 10.82
CA ALA A 246 13.84 13.24 10.48
C ALA A 246 13.02 13.69 11.71
N PRO A 247 13.54 14.59 12.58
CA PRO A 247 12.89 14.90 13.85
C PRO A 247 11.49 15.50 13.68
N ALA A 248 11.29 16.32 12.65
CA ALA A 248 9.99 16.93 12.35
C ALA A 248 8.94 15.88 11.95
N LEU A 249 9.32 14.97 11.04
CA LEU A 249 8.45 13.88 10.59
C LEU A 249 8.12 12.93 11.76
N LEU A 250 9.12 12.55 12.55
CA LEU A 250 8.95 11.68 13.71
C LEU A 250 8.00 12.30 14.73
N SER A 251 8.21 13.58 15.08
CA SER A 251 7.39 14.31 16.04
C SER A 251 5.93 14.44 15.56
N ASP A 252 5.70 14.78 14.29
CA ASP A 252 4.36 14.84 13.70
C ASP A 252 3.67 13.47 13.73
N CYS A 253 4.40 12.39 13.39
CA CYS A 253 3.89 11.02 13.48
C CYS A 253 3.51 10.65 14.91
N GLN A 254 4.38 10.90 15.90
CA GLN A 254 4.13 10.59 17.32
C GLN A 254 2.93 11.36 17.87
N ALA A 255 2.79 12.64 17.51
CA ALA A 255 1.67 13.46 17.94
C ALA A 255 0.32 12.96 17.40
N ARG A 256 0.29 12.42 16.18
CA ARG A 256 -0.94 12.00 15.50
C ARG A 256 -1.29 10.51 15.70
N PHE A 257 -0.27 9.67 15.83
CA PHE A 257 -0.39 8.21 15.82
C PHE A 257 0.29 7.63 17.07
N PRO A 258 -0.47 7.37 18.17
CA PRO A 258 0.10 6.80 19.39
C PRO A 258 0.62 5.36 19.20
N ASN A 259 0.14 4.66 18.17
CA ASN A 259 0.64 3.36 17.76
C ASN A 259 1.60 3.56 16.57
N LEU A 260 2.80 4.04 16.86
CA LEU A 260 3.87 4.28 15.89
C LEU A 260 5.02 3.31 16.12
N ARG A 261 5.64 2.83 15.05
CA ARG A 261 6.96 2.18 15.11
C ARG A 261 7.80 2.52 13.89
N THR A 262 9.11 2.70 14.11
CA THR A 262 10.10 2.95 13.07
C THR A 262 10.79 1.66 12.63
N PHE A 263 11.18 1.60 11.36
CA PHE A 263 11.85 0.46 10.76
C PHE A 263 12.87 0.93 9.73
N GLY A 264 14.03 0.27 9.66
CA GLY A 264 14.97 0.41 8.55
C GLY A 264 14.77 -0.73 7.57
N ALA A 265 14.83 -0.44 6.28
CA ALA A 265 14.58 -1.40 5.22
C ALA A 265 15.47 -1.15 4.01
N THR A 266 15.94 -2.23 3.41
CA THR A 266 16.60 -2.19 2.11
C THR A 266 16.21 -3.41 1.27
N VAL A 267 16.17 -3.23 -0.05
CA VAL A 267 15.96 -4.32 -1.01
C VAL A 267 17.27 -4.71 -1.70
N VAL A 268 18.22 -3.78 -1.77
CA VAL A 268 19.44 -3.89 -2.56
C VAL A 268 20.61 -3.63 -1.62
N GLY A 269 21.62 -4.51 -1.62
CA GLY A 269 22.78 -4.36 -0.73
C GLY A 269 23.82 -3.36 -1.25
N ALA A 270 23.78 -3.05 -2.55
CA ALA A 270 24.60 -2.02 -3.18
C ALA A 270 24.05 -1.62 -4.55
N SER A 271 24.18 -0.35 -4.90
CA SER A 271 23.83 0.21 -6.21
C SER A 271 25.05 0.81 -6.92
N ALA A 272 25.02 0.81 -8.26
CA ALA A 272 26.01 1.49 -9.07
C ALA A 272 25.36 2.31 -10.19
N MET A 273 26.01 3.41 -10.57
CA MET A 273 25.62 4.18 -11.75
C MET A 273 26.15 3.48 -13.01
N ARG A 274 25.25 3.09 -13.91
CA ARG A 274 25.59 2.53 -15.22
C ARG A 274 25.19 3.51 -16.33
N CYS A 275 25.98 3.57 -17.39
CA CYS A 275 25.61 4.32 -18.59
C CYS A 275 24.91 3.36 -19.56
N ILE A 276 23.62 3.59 -19.83
CA ILE A 276 22.79 2.77 -20.71
C ILE A 276 22.23 3.69 -21.79
N HIS A 277 22.56 3.42 -23.04
CA HIS A 277 22.18 4.28 -24.19
C HIS A 277 22.54 5.77 -23.98
N GLY A 278 23.70 6.06 -23.37
CA GLY A 278 24.16 7.43 -23.11
C GLY A 278 23.56 8.09 -21.85
N HIS A 279 22.63 7.44 -21.16
CA HIS A 279 22.04 7.95 -19.93
C HIS A 279 22.61 7.24 -18.70
N ARG A 280 22.98 8.01 -17.68
CA ARG A 280 23.37 7.45 -16.37
C ARG A 280 22.11 7.02 -15.62
N ARG A 281 21.98 5.72 -15.34
CA ARG A 281 20.89 5.13 -14.55
C ARG A 281 21.48 4.36 -13.38
N GLU A 282 20.87 4.50 -12.21
CA GLU A 282 21.21 3.67 -11.06
C GLU A 282 20.78 2.22 -11.34
N SER A 283 21.63 1.26 -10.99
CA SER A 283 21.38 -0.16 -11.22
C SER A 283 21.73 -0.95 -9.96
N PRO A 284 20.86 -1.88 -9.51
CA PRO A 284 21.18 -2.74 -8.38
C PRO A 284 22.34 -3.68 -8.74
N LEU A 285 23.32 -3.80 -7.84
CA LEU A 285 24.41 -4.77 -7.98
C LEU A 285 24.06 -6.12 -7.35
N ARG A 286 23.33 -6.09 -6.22
CA ARG A 286 22.94 -7.27 -5.46
C ARG A 286 21.59 -7.06 -4.79
N VAL A 287 20.66 -7.98 -4.99
CA VAL A 287 19.38 -8.02 -4.27
C VAL A 287 19.61 -8.70 -2.92
N GLU A 288 19.40 -7.96 -1.83
CA GLU A 288 19.64 -8.42 -0.45
C GLU A 288 18.61 -7.77 0.47
N PRO A 289 17.37 -8.28 0.47
CA PRO A 289 16.29 -7.64 1.22
C PRO A 289 16.48 -7.81 2.73
N GLN A 290 16.41 -6.70 3.46
CA GLN A 290 16.45 -6.65 4.92
C GLN A 290 15.37 -5.69 5.42
N GLY A 291 14.70 -6.03 6.53
CA GLY A 291 13.69 -5.15 7.14
C GLY A 291 12.39 -4.99 6.35
N ILE A 292 12.11 -5.87 5.38
CA ILE A 292 10.95 -5.76 4.48
C ILE A 292 9.66 -6.32 5.10
N ILE A 293 9.74 -7.40 5.88
CA ILE A 293 8.56 -8.12 6.37
C ILE A 293 8.08 -7.56 7.71
N GLU A 294 9.00 -7.08 8.52
CA GLU A 294 8.84 -6.62 9.89
C GLU A 294 7.80 -5.50 10.02
N PRO A 295 7.78 -4.47 9.15
CA PRO A 295 6.78 -3.41 9.22
C PRO A 295 5.35 -3.93 9.03
N LEU A 296 5.14 -4.80 8.03
CA LEU A 296 3.83 -5.41 7.79
C LEU A 296 3.44 -6.34 8.93
N GLY A 297 4.37 -7.20 9.38
CA GLY A 297 4.13 -8.12 10.48
C GLY A 297 3.70 -7.39 11.75
N TRP A 298 4.35 -6.27 12.06
CA TRP A 298 3.94 -5.41 13.19
C TRP A 298 2.57 -4.78 12.96
N LEU A 299 2.28 -4.18 11.80
CA LEU A 299 0.96 -3.60 11.50
C LEU A 299 -0.17 -4.62 11.71
N LEU A 300 0.01 -5.84 11.22
CA LEU A 300 -0.98 -6.93 11.38
C LEU A 300 -1.23 -7.33 12.84
N THR A 301 -0.28 -7.11 13.75
CA THR A 301 -0.50 -7.34 15.19
C THR A 301 -1.29 -6.23 15.87
N GLN A 302 -1.31 -5.03 15.27
CA GLN A 302 -1.99 -3.85 15.81
C GLN A 302 -3.43 -3.69 15.26
N MET A 303 -3.76 -4.38 14.16
CA MET A 303 -5.05 -4.34 13.45
C MET A 303 -6.01 -5.42 13.94
#